data_AF-A0A937X4X9-F1
#
_entry.id   AF-A0A937X4X9-F1
#
_cell.length_a   1.000
_cell.length_b   1.000
_cell.length_c   1.000
_cell.angle_alpha   90.00
_cell.angle_beta   90.00
_cell.angle_gamma   90.00
#
_symmetry.space_group_name_H-M   'P 1'
#
loop_
_entity.id
_entity.type
_entity.pdbx_description
1 polymer ?
#
loop_
_entity_poly.entity_id
_entity_poly.type
_entity_poly.pdbx_seq_one_letter_code
_entity_poly.pdbx_strand_id
1 'polypeptide(L)' 'FVERFEAAYVNEMREFISAIHEDRPPSVTGYDGRVPLVMAAAARKALQERREVRIEEVTPCGTPKEPRNVLD' A
#
# COMPACT_ATOMS: atom_id res chain seq x y z
N PHE A 1 -15.55 14.44 -5.06
CA PHE A 1 -14.69 13.27 -4.75
C PHE A 1 -15.01 12.73 -3.36
N VAL A 2 -14.99 13.58 -2.32
CA VAL A 2 -15.37 13.20 -0.94
C VAL A 2 -16.77 12.59 -0.87
N GLU A 3 -17.77 13.22 -1.48
CA GLU A 3 -19.17 12.73 -1.50
C GLU A 3 -19.33 11.31 -2.07
N ARG A 4 -18.43 10.87 -2.97
CA ARG A 4 -18.48 9.52 -3.56
C ARG A 4 -17.88 8.44 -2.65
N PHE A 5 -16.99 8.84 -1.73
CA PHE A 5 -16.20 7.91 -0.91
C PHE A 5 -16.28 8.24 0.59
N GLU A 6 -17.25 9.05 1.00
CA GLU A 6 -17.43 9.48 2.39
C GLU A 6 -17.44 8.29 3.36
N ALA A 7 -18.22 7.26 3.03
CA ALA A 7 -18.29 6.03 3.82
C ALA A 7 -16.92 5.33 3.93
N ALA A 8 -16.08 5.37 2.88
CA ALA A 8 -14.76 4.76 2.92
C ALA A 8 -13.82 5.53 3.87
N TYR A 9 -13.81 6.86 3.82
CA TYR A 9 -13.02 7.68 4.74
C TYR A 9 -13.44 7.47 6.20
N VAL A 10 -14.74 7.43 6.46
CA VAL A 10 -15.26 7.17 7.82
C VAL A 10 -14.85 5.77 8.29
N ASN A 11 -14.91 4.76 7.43
CA ASN A 11 -14.51 3.40 7.78
C ASN A 11 -13.01 3.29 8.03
N GLU A 12 -12.17 3.93 7.22
CA GLU A 12 -10.71 3.97 7.40
C GLU A 12 -10.33 4.63 8.74
N MET A 13 -10.97 5.75 9.08
CA MET A 13 -10.77 6.42 10.37
C MET A 13 -11.14 5.52 11.56
N ARG A 14 -12.28 4.82 11.48
CA ARG A 14 -12.71 3.88 12.54
C ARG A 14 -11.73 2.74 12.69
N GLU A 15 -11.34 2.12 11.58
CA GLU A 15 -10.39 1.02 11.55
C GLU A 15 -9.02 1.42 12.13
N PHE A 16 -8.52 2.60 11.78
CA PHE A 16 -7.26 3.11 12.32
C PHE A 16 -7.32 3.29 13.84
N ILE A 17 -8.40 3.89 14.36
CA ILE A 17 -8.59 4.07 15.80
C ILE A 17 -8.71 2.72 16.52
N SER A 18 -9.49 1.79 15.97
CA SER A 18 -9.63 0.44 16.53
C SER A 18 -8.31 -0.33 16.54
N ALA A 19 -7.53 -0.27 15.47
CA ALA A 19 -6.23 -0.94 15.40
C ALA A 19 -5.26 -0.45 16.49
N ILE A 20 -5.25 0.86 16.76
CA ILE A 20 -4.46 1.45 17.86
C ILE A 20 -4.99 0.98 19.22
N HIS A 21 -6.31 1.06 19.43
CA HIS A 21 -6.92 0.73 20.71
C HIS A 21 -6.72 -0.75 21.10
N GLU A 22 -6.77 -1.63 20.10
CA GLU A 22 -6.65 -3.09 20.26
C GLU A 22 -5.21 -3.59 20.18
N ASP A 23 -4.23 -2.70 20.01
CA ASP A 23 -2.81 -3.03 19.78
C ASP A 23 -2.62 -4.14 18.72
N ARG A 24 -3.27 -3.94 17.56
CA ARG A 24 -3.20 -4.88 16.44
C ARG A 24 -2.66 -4.21 15.18
N PRO A 25 -2.11 -4.98 14.24
CA PRO A 25 -1.77 -4.45 12.93
C PRO A 25 -3.00 -3.83 12.24
N PRO A 26 -2.84 -2.72 11.51
CA PRO A 26 -3.91 -2.16 10.69
C PRO A 26 -4.24 -3.12 9.54
N SER A 27 -5.51 -3.17 9.14
CA SER A 27 -5.96 -3.98 8.00
C SER A 27 -5.33 -3.59 6.67
N VAL A 28 -4.83 -2.36 6.55
CA VAL A 28 -4.06 -1.87 5.41
C VAL A 28 -2.69 -1.38 5.87
N THR A 29 -1.65 -1.81 5.17
CA THR A 29 -0.25 -1.54 5.50
C THR A 29 0.44 -0.74 4.41
N GLY A 30 1.69 -0.32 4.65
CA GLY A 30 2.52 0.29 3.61
C GLY A 30 2.76 -0.63 2.40
N TYR A 31 2.62 -1.95 2.56
CA TYR A 31 2.73 -2.90 1.45
C TYR A 31 1.60 -2.68 0.43
N ASP A 32 0.37 -2.50 0.92
CA ASP A 32 -0.82 -2.30 0.08
C ASP A 32 -0.73 -1.01 -0.74
N GLY A 33 -0.11 0.03 -0.18
CA GLY A 33 0.22 1.26 -0.91
C GLY A 33 1.36 1.10 -1.93
N ARG A 34 2.30 0.17 -1.70
CA ARG A 34 3.45 -0.07 -2.59
C ARG A 34 3.06 -0.84 -3.85
N VAL A 35 2.19 -1.83 -3.75
CA VAL A 35 1.75 -2.67 -4.88
C VAL A 35 1.31 -1.84 -6.10
N PRO A 36 0.38 -0.87 -5.99
CA PRO A 36 -0.07 -0.09 -7.15
C PRO A 36 1.06 0.79 -7.74
N LEU A 37 2.03 1.24 -6.94
CA LEU A 37 3.17 1.99 -7.44
C LEU A 37 4.09 1.14 -8.30
N VAL A 38 4.33 -0.12 -7.90
CA VAL A 38 5.12 -1.07 -8.70
C VAL A 38 4.37 -1.42 -9.99
N MET A 39 3.05 -1.61 -9.93
CA MET A 39 2.23 -1.82 -11.12
C MET A 39 2.29 -0.64 -12.09
N ALA A 40 2.18 0.59 -11.59
CA ALA A 40 2.30 1.80 -12.40
C ALA A 40 3.68 1.93 -13.04
N ALA A 41 4.75 1.58 -12.31
CA ALA A 41 6.11 1.58 -12.83
C ALA A 41 6.30 0.56 -13.96
N ALA A 42 5.76 -0.65 -13.82
CA ALA A 42 5.80 -1.68 -14.84
C ALA A 42 5.02 -1.26 -16.10
N ALA A 43 3.81 -0.73 -15.93
CA ALA A 43 2.98 -0.24 -17.02
C ALA A 43 3.67 0.90 -17.79
N ARG A 44 4.30 1.84 -17.07
CA ARG A 44 5.08 2.93 -17.69
C ARG A 44 6.26 2.38 -18.51
N LYS A 45 7.00 1.41 -17.98
CA LYS A 45 8.11 0.76 -18.69
C LYS A 45 7.61 0.01 -19.93
N ALA A 46 6.51 -0.73 -19.82
CA ALA A 46 5.90 -1.46 -20.93
C ALA A 46 5.49 -0.52 -22.08
N LEU A 47 4.88 0.63 -21.76
CA LEU A 47 4.53 1.65 -22.74
C LEU A 47 5.77 2.19 -23.47
N GLN A 48 6.86 2.44 -22.74
CA GLN A 48 8.11 2.98 -23.29
C GLN A 48 8.84 1.96 -24.18
N GLU A 49 8.89 0.70 -23.77
CA GLU A 49 9.63 -0.36 -24.46
C GLU A 49 8.78 -1.11 -25.50
N ARG A 50 7.47 -0.81 -25.59
CA ARG A 50 6.50 -1.48 -26.47
C ARG A 50 6.53 -3.01 -26.35
N ARG A 51 6.70 -3.50 -25.12
CA ARG A 51 6.64 -4.93 -24.77
C ARG A 51 5.97 -5.12 -23.43
N GLU A 52 5.54 -6.35 -23.17
CA GLU A 52 5.18 -6.75 -21.82
C GLU A 52 6.37 -6.64 -20.86
N VAL A 53 6.09 -6.18 -19.64
CA VAL A 53 7.07 -6.02 -18.56
C VAL A 53 6.52 -6.74 -17.35
N ARG A 54 7.29 -7.66 -16.77
CA ARG A 54 6.88 -8.33 -15.55
C ARG A 54 7.08 -7.42 -14.34
N ILE A 55 6.23 -7.58 -13.33
CA ILE A 55 6.28 -6.79 -12.09
C ILE A 55 7.64 -6.93 -11.38
N GLU A 56 8.27 -8.11 -11.44
CA GLU A 56 9.56 -8.35 -10.79
C GLU A 56 10.69 -7.52 -11.39
N GLU A 57 10.58 -7.07 -12.64
CA GLU A 57 11.60 -6.22 -13.28
C GLU A 57 11.74 -4.83 -12.66
N VAL A 58 10.71 -4.36 -11.95
CA VAL A 58 10.65 -3.02 -11.34
C VAL A 58 10.43 -3.07 -9.83
N THR A 59 10.39 -4.27 -9.24
CA THR A 59 10.25 -4.45 -7.79
C THR A 59 11.61 -4.23 -7.13
N PRO A 60 11.78 -3.26 -6.23
CA PRO A 60 13.03 -3.11 -5.48
C PRO A 60 13.24 -4.32 -4.58
N CYS A 61 14.48 -4.84 -4.55
CA CYS A 61 14.88 -5.85 -3.57
C CYS A 61 14.94 -5.19 -2.18
N GLY A 62 13.92 -5.41 -1.36
CA GLY A 62 13.88 -4.94 0.02
C GLY A 62 12.94 -5.83 0.83
N THR A 63 13.48 -6.45 1.88
CA THR A 63 12.72 -7.25 2.84
C THR A 63 11.70 -6.35 3.56
N PRO A 64 10.49 -6.84 3.88
CA PRO A 64 9.59 -6.13 4.79
C PRO A 64 10.35 -5.84 6.09
N LYS A 65 10.44 -4.57 6.50
CA LYS A 65 10.93 -4.27 7.84
C LYS A 65 9.82 -4.66 8.81
N GLU A 66 10.16 -5.50 9.79
CA GLU A 66 9.26 -5.83 10.90
C GLU A 66 8.66 -4.55 11.50
N PRO A 67 7.40 -4.61 11.97
CA PRO A 67 6.78 -3.47 12.62
C PRO A 67 7.65 -3.10 13.82
N ARG A 68 8.27 -1.92 13.76
CA ARG A 68 9.04 -1.38 14.88
C ARG A 68 8.04 -0.95 15.94
N ASN A 69 8.03 -1.61 17.09
CA ASN A 69 7.27 -1.13 18.23
C ASN A 69 7.85 0.22 18.66
N VAL A 70 7.00 1.24 18.77
CA VAL A 70 7.40 2.63 19.07
C VAL A 70 7.60 2.83 20.58
N LEU A 71 7.63 1.74 21.37
CA LEU A 71 7.78 1.73 22.83
C LEU A 71 9.11 1.10 23.32
N ASP A 72 10.06 0.84 22.41
CA ASP A 72 11.44 0.46 22.73
C ASP A 72 12.39 1.67 22.82
#